data_AF-A0A531K348-F1
#
_entry.id   AF-A0A531K348-F1
#
_cell.length_a   1.000
_cell.length_b   1.000
_cell.length_c   1.000
_cell.angle_alpha   90.00
_cell.angle_beta   90.00
_cell.angle_gamma   90.00
#
_symmetry.space_group_name_H-M   'P 1'
#
loop_
_entity.id
_entity.type
_entity.pdbx_description
1 polymer ?
#
loop_
_entity_poly.entity_id
_entity_poly.type
_entity_poly.pdbx_seq_one_letter_code
_entity_poly.pdbx_strand_id
1 'polypeptide(L)'
;MDNPNPHSADASALGFLYQAQYALLRLWKEQSDDAVVFLETLDDVVLKTNGETILEQLKHSLSEKPDAITLASLNVWKTLKAWIDVLPN
;
A
#
# COMPACT_ATOMS: atom_id res chain seq x y z
N MET A 1 7.15 -20.83 -24.36
CA MET A 1 7.94 -19.59 -24.27
C MET A 1 6.93 -18.49 -24.05
N ASP A 2 6.67 -18.13 -22.80
CA ASP A 2 5.73 -17.07 -22.47
C ASP A 2 6.42 -15.75 -22.82
N ASN A 3 5.94 -15.11 -23.88
CA ASN A 3 6.33 -13.75 -24.18
C ASN A 3 5.55 -12.86 -23.21
N PRO A 4 6.20 -12.21 -22.21
CA PRO A 4 5.46 -11.38 -21.27
C PRO A 4 4.83 -10.24 -22.06
N ASN A 5 3.49 -10.16 -22.03
CA ASN A 5 2.78 -9.04 -22.62
C ASN A 5 3.23 -7.77 -21.88
N PRO A 6 3.88 -6.80 -22.54
CA PRO A 6 4.37 -5.59 -21.89
C PRO A 6 3.24 -4.71 -21.34
N HIS A 7 1.98 -5.01 -21.71
CA HIS A 7 0.77 -4.39 -21.19
C HIS A 7 -0.05 -5.34 -20.31
N SER A 8 0.55 -6.40 -19.77
CA SER A 8 -0.14 -7.25 -18.80
C SER A 8 -0.54 -6.43 -17.57
N ALA A 9 -1.81 -6.55 -17.17
CA ALA A 9 -2.37 -5.95 -15.97
C ALA A 9 -2.27 -6.88 -14.74
N ASP A 10 -1.64 -8.06 -14.88
CA ASP A 10 -1.67 -9.10 -13.85
C ASP A 10 -1.01 -8.64 -12.55
N ALA A 11 0.13 -7.94 -12.65
CA ALA A 11 0.82 -7.40 -11.49
C ALA A 11 -0.01 -6.33 -10.76
N SER A 12 -0.67 -5.45 -11.52
CA SER A 12 -1.57 -4.43 -10.96
C SER A 12 -2.80 -5.06 -10.31
N ALA A 13 -3.44 -6.03 -10.97
CA ALA A 13 -4.59 -6.76 -10.43
C ALA A 13 -4.24 -7.46 -9.11
N LEU A 14 -3.04 -8.06 -9.03
CA LEU A 14 -2.55 -8.68 -7.80
C LEU A 14 -2.28 -7.65 -6.69
N GLY A 15 -1.78 -6.46 -7.05
CA GLY A 15 -1.65 -5.33 -6.13
C GLY A 15 -2.99 -4.91 -5.52
N PHE A 16 -4.02 -4.72 -6.35
CA PHE A 16 -5.37 -4.38 -5.89
C PHE A 16 -6.00 -5.47 -5.00
N LEU A 17 -5.80 -6.74 -5.36
CA LEU A 17 -6.28 -7.85 -4.52
C LEU A 17 -5.61 -7.84 -3.14
N TYR A 18 -4.30 -7.61 -3.09
CA TYR A 18 -3.57 -7.50 -1.84
C TYR A 18 -4.06 -6.31 -0.99
N GLN A 19 -4.27 -5.14 -1.60
CA GLN A 19 -4.79 -3.95 -0.91
C GLN A 19 -6.15 -4.22 -0.25
N ALA A 20 -7.08 -4.87 -0.97
CA ALA A 20 -8.40 -5.22 -0.42
C ALA A 20 -8.31 -6.20 0.76
N GLN A 21 -7.46 -7.23 0.65
CA GLN A 21 -7.25 -8.19 1.74
C GLN A 21 -6.59 -7.55 2.97
N TYR A 22 -5.60 -6.69 2.74
CA TYR A 22 -4.96 -5.93 3.81
C TYR A 22 -5.95 -5.02 4.52
N ALA A 23 -6.77 -4.25 3.77
CA ALA A 23 -7.74 -3.33 4.35
C ALA A 23 -8.77 -4.04 5.23
N LEU A 24 -9.24 -5.23 4.82
CA LEU A 24 -10.14 -6.04 5.64
C LEU A 24 -9.47 -6.47 6.95
N LEU A 25 -8.24 -6.98 6.90
CA LEU A 25 -7.49 -7.35 8.10
C LEU A 25 -7.19 -6.14 8.99
N ARG A 26 -6.88 -4.99 8.37
CA ARG A 26 -6.60 -3.73 9.04
C ARG A 26 -7.82 -3.26 9.84
N LEU A 27 -9.00 -3.30 9.23
CA LEU A 27 -10.27 -2.96 9.87
C LEU A 27 -10.63 -3.96 10.97
N TRP A 28 -10.45 -5.26 10.73
CA TRP A 28 -10.74 -6.31 11.71
C TRP A 28 -9.94 -6.16 13.02
N LYS A 29 -8.76 -5.55 12.96
CA LYS A 29 -7.89 -5.31 14.12
C LYS A 29 -8.28 -4.07 14.93
N GLU A 30 -9.18 -3.24 14.42
CA GLU A 30 -9.64 -2.05 15.12
C GLU A 30 -10.58 -2.42 16.27
N GLN A 31 -10.47 -1.67 17.36
CA GLN A 31 -11.36 -1.82 18.53
C GLN A 31 -12.52 -0.82 18.49
N SER A 32 -12.40 0.23 17.67
CA SER A 32 -13.44 1.23 17.55
C SER A 32 -14.52 0.78 16.57
N ASP A 33 -15.79 0.90 17.00
CA ASP A 33 -16.95 0.61 16.17
C ASP A 33 -17.15 1.65 15.04
N ASP A 34 -16.48 2.79 15.13
CA ASP A 34 -16.50 3.85 14.10
C ASP A 34 -15.38 3.73 13.07
N ALA A 35 -14.56 2.68 13.13
CA ALA A 35 -13.46 2.50 12.22
C ALA A 35 -13.95 2.30 10.77
N VAL A 36 -13.34 3.01 9.83
CA VAL A 36 -13.66 2.95 8.39
C VAL A 36 -12.37 2.89 7.58
N VAL A 37 -12.32 1.97 6.63
CA VAL A 37 -11.24 1.90 5.63
C VAL A 37 -11.70 2.41 4.27
N PHE A 38 -10.82 3.13 3.58
CA PHE A 38 -11.00 3.58 2.20
C PHE A 38 -9.86 2.99 1.35
N LEU A 39 -10.19 2.57 0.14
CA LEU A 39 -9.23 2.02 -0.83
C LEU A 39 -8.99 3.04 -1.94
N GLU A 40 -7.73 3.19 -2.37
CA GLU A 40 -7.35 4.01 -3.53
C GLU A 40 -7.87 5.47 -3.43
N THR A 41 -7.63 6.11 -2.27
CA THR A 41 -8.05 7.49 -2.04
C THR A 41 -6.86 8.43 -1.85
N LEU A 42 -6.58 8.85 -0.61
CA LEU A 42 -5.40 9.67 -0.30
C LEU A 42 -4.10 8.85 -0.34
N ASP A 43 -4.21 7.55 -0.11
CA ASP A 43 -3.15 6.54 -0.32
C ASP A 43 -3.82 5.20 -0.69
N ASP A 44 -3.03 4.15 -0.89
CA ASP A 44 -3.51 2.81 -1.26
C ASP A 44 -4.61 2.31 -0.28
N VAL A 45 -4.37 2.49 1.02
CA VAL A 45 -5.35 2.24 2.09
C VAL A 45 -5.35 3.43 3.05
N VAL A 46 -6.54 3.87 3.44
CA VAL A 46 -6.73 4.93 4.45
C VAL A 46 -7.63 4.40 5.55
N LEU A 47 -7.17 4.46 6.79
CA LEU A 47 -7.98 4.17 7.97
C LEU A 47 -8.41 5.46 8.66
N LYS A 48 -9.69 5.56 8.99
CA LYS A 48 -10.20 6.53 9.97
C LYS A 48 -10.71 5.78 11.18
N THR A 49 -10.22 6.12 12.37
CA THR A 49 -10.56 5.46 13.64
C THR A 49 -10.26 6.43 14.79
N ASN A 50 -11.10 6.50 15.83
CA ASN A 50 -10.86 7.34 17.02
C ASN A 50 -10.50 8.82 16.73
N GLY A 51 -11.06 9.39 15.66
CA GLY A 51 -10.76 10.76 15.21
C GLY A 51 -9.42 10.96 14.51
N GLU A 52 -8.63 9.89 14.32
CA GLU A 52 -7.38 9.90 13.55
C GLU A 52 -7.61 9.47 12.10
N THR A 53 -6.74 9.94 11.21
CA THR A 53 -6.65 9.45 9.82
C THR A 53 -5.24 8.96 9.57
N ILE A 54 -5.11 7.69 9.18
CA ILE A 54 -3.85 7.02 8.93
C ILE A 54 -3.79 6.66 7.45
N LEU A 55 -2.72 7.06 6.76
CA LEU A 55 -2.45 6.76 5.36
C LEU A 55 -1.44 5.62 5.27
N GLU A 56 -1.75 4.59 4.49
CA GLU A 56 -0.94 3.37 4.39
C GLU A 56 -0.64 3.06 2.91
N GLN A 57 0.58 3.36 2.46
CA GLN A 57 1.09 2.92 1.16
C GLN A 57 1.51 1.45 1.23
N LEU A 58 0.99 0.64 0.31
CA LEU A 58 1.28 -0.78 0.18
C LEU A 58 2.20 -1.07 -1.00
N LYS A 59 3.04 -2.10 -0.86
CA LYS A 59 3.86 -2.65 -1.94
C LYS A 59 3.77 -4.16 -1.91
N HIS A 60 3.15 -4.75 -2.93
CA HIS A 60 3.05 -6.20 -3.07
C HIS A 60 4.34 -6.79 -3.66
N SER A 61 5.40 -6.80 -2.85
CA SER A 61 6.74 -7.29 -3.23
C SER A 61 7.01 -8.65 -2.58
N LEU A 62 6.57 -9.72 -3.23
CA LEU A 62 6.85 -11.09 -2.77
C LEU A 62 8.13 -11.63 -3.41
N SER A 63 9.04 -12.14 -2.59
CA SER A 63 10.25 -12.87 -3.00
C SER A 63 10.52 -13.97 -1.98
N GLU A 64 11.00 -15.13 -2.42
CA GLU A 64 11.43 -16.21 -1.50
C GLU A 64 12.58 -15.77 -0.60
N LYS A 65 13.42 -14.86 -1.10
CA LYS A 65 14.53 -14.24 -0.37
C LYS A 65 14.52 -12.75 -0.68
N PRO A 66 13.73 -11.95 0.05
CA PRO A 66 13.70 -10.52 -0.17
C PRO A 66 15.05 -9.90 0.26
N ASP A 67 15.52 -8.92 -0.51
CA ASP A 67 16.65 -8.11 -0.08
C ASP A 67 16.31 -7.39 1.23
N ALA A 68 17.32 -7.23 2.09
CA ALA A 68 17.15 -6.46 3.31
C ALA A 68 16.74 -5.02 2.97
N ILE A 69 15.82 -4.45 3.75
CA ILE A 69 15.57 -3.01 3.69
C ILE A 69 16.80 -2.30 4.25
N THR A 70 17.42 -1.47 3.43
CA THR A 70 18.60 -0.68 3.79
C THR A 70 18.35 0.79 3.51
N LEU A 71 19.27 1.65 3.98
CA LEU A 71 19.27 3.07 3.63
C LEU A 71 19.39 3.33 2.13
N ALA A 72 19.79 2.37 1.30
CA ALA A 72 19.87 2.52 -0.15
C ALA A 72 18.64 1.96 -0.89
N SER A 73 17.63 1.43 -0.19
CA SER A 73 16.47 0.81 -0.80
C SER A 73 15.65 1.82 -1.60
N LEU A 74 15.74 1.75 -2.93
CA LEU A 74 15.09 2.70 -3.84
C LEU A 74 13.57 2.78 -3.65
N ASN A 75 12.90 1.65 -3.43
CA ASN A 75 11.45 1.62 -3.23
C ASN A 75 11.01 2.40 -1.99
N VAL A 76 11.82 2.39 -0.92
CA VAL A 76 11.55 3.18 0.28
C VAL A 76 11.64 4.67 -0.03
N TRP A 77 12.73 5.10 -0.67
CA TRP A 77 12.90 6.51 -1.03
C TRP A 77 11.88 7.02 -2.02
N LYS A 78 11.43 6.18 -2.97
CA LYS A 78 10.33 6.54 -3.88
C LYS A 78 9.02 6.77 -3.13
N THR A 79 8.69 5.91 -2.16
CA THR A 79 7.50 6.11 -1.31
C THR A 79 7.60 7.39 -0.50
N LEU A 80 8.73 7.61 0.20
CA LEU A 80 8.94 8.83 0.98
C LEU A 80 8.87 10.09 0.12
N LYS A 81 9.47 10.06 -1.07
CA LYS A 81 9.39 11.17 -2.02
C LYS A 81 7.95 11.48 -2.41
N ALA A 82 7.13 10.48 -2.71
CA ALA A 82 5.72 10.69 -3.07
C ALA A 82 4.93 11.41 -1.97
N TRP A 83 5.20 11.07 -0.70
CA TRP A 83 4.59 11.76 0.45
C TRP A 83 5.14 13.17 0.65
N ILE A 84 6.46 13.37 0.49
CA ILE A 84 7.09 14.71 0.61
C ILE A 84 6.56 15.65 -0.46
N ASP A 85 6.39 15.17 -1.69
CA ASP A 85 5.94 15.98 -2.83
C ASP A 85 4.52 16.57 -2.63
N VAL A 86 3.72 16.02 -1.70
CA VAL A 86 2.36 16.49 -1.40
C VAL A 86 2.25 17.29 -0.08
N LEU A 87 3.36 17.50 0.63
CA LEU A 87 3.36 18.31 1.85
C LEU A 87 3.10 19.80 1.52
N PRO A 88 2.34 20.52 2.38
CA PRO A 88 2.17 21.95 2.22
C PRO A 88 3.49 22.70 2.48
N ASN A 89 3.64 23.87 1.83
CA ASN A 89 4.76 24.79 2.04
C ASN A 89 4.76 25.42 3.44
#